data_AF-A0A1Z1W3K6-F1
#
_entry.id   AF-A0A1Z1W3K6-F1
#
_cell.length_a   1.000
_cell.length_b   1.000
_cell.length_c   1.000
_cell.angle_alpha   90.00
_cell.angle_beta   90.00
_cell.angle_gamma   90.00
#
_symmetry.space_group_name_H-M   'P 1'
#
loop_
_entity.id
_entity.type
_entity.pdbx_description
1 polymer ?
#
loop_
_entity_poly.entity_id
_entity_poly.type
_entity_poly.pdbx_seq_one_letter_code
_entity_poly.pdbx_strand_id
1 'polypeptide(L)'
;MNDVVVRAELREPYEDEQRIPDIIVASSHEACDLSGGTDQVGEFARTLEWALLLLRTLERDGRDRVPEEDLNRLHSLVRALDQRLIPALEGVRDAAVRRYRELGGSYGGLAKAMGVPRSTAQTRSMALLGREPSAHERWASGQ
;
A
#
# COMPACT_ATOMS: atom_id res chain seq x y z
N MET A 1 -20.33 50.09 -23.41
CA MET A 1 -20.69 48.95 -22.54
C MET A 1 -20.59 47.69 -23.36
N ASN A 2 -19.67 46.74 -23.19
CA ASN A 2 -18.33 46.69 -22.59
C ASN A 2 -17.69 45.48 -23.31
N ASP A 3 -16.67 45.70 -24.13
CA ASP A 3 -15.86 44.60 -24.69
C ASP A 3 -14.97 44.05 -23.57
N VAL A 4 -15.19 42.79 -23.20
CA VAL A 4 -14.33 42.08 -22.25
C VAL A 4 -13.26 41.34 -23.05
N VAL A 5 -12.09 41.95 -23.14
CA VAL A 5 -10.86 41.30 -23.63
C VAL A 5 -10.35 40.38 -22.52
N VAL A 6 -10.57 39.07 -22.66
CA VAL A 6 -9.94 38.06 -21.81
C VAL A 6 -8.51 37.86 -22.30
N ARG A 7 -7.54 38.48 -21.61
CA ARG A 7 -6.12 38.16 -21.79
C ARG A 7 -5.90 36.74 -21.27
N ALA A 8 -5.55 35.82 -22.18
CA ALA A 8 -5.04 34.51 -21.80
C ALA A 8 -3.65 34.70 -21.17
N GLU A 9 -3.56 34.55 -19.85
CA GLU A 9 -2.26 34.37 -19.20
C GLU A 9 -1.73 32.98 -19.55
N LEU A 10 -0.60 32.97 -20.26
CA LEU A 10 0.21 31.77 -20.51
C LEU A 10 0.66 31.21 -19.16
N ARG A 11 0.01 30.14 -18.72
CA ARG A 11 0.44 29.35 -17.57
C ARG A 11 1.64 28.51 -18.01
N GLU A 12 2.82 28.84 -17.49
CA GLU A 12 4.04 28.09 -17.78
C GLU A 12 3.91 26.60 -17.41
N PRO A 13 4.52 25.68 -18.18
CA PRO A 13 4.42 24.25 -17.93
C PRO A 13 5.20 23.87 -16.67
N TYR A 14 4.51 23.21 -15.73
CA TYR A 14 5.10 22.60 -14.57
C TYR A 14 5.84 21.33 -15.01
N GLU A 15 7.15 21.44 -15.25
CA GLU A 15 8.00 20.26 -15.40
C GLU A 15 8.25 19.63 -14.02
N ASP A 16 7.57 18.51 -13.76
CA ASP A 16 8.02 17.52 -12.79
C ASP A 16 7.90 16.16 -13.47
N GLU A 17 8.91 15.82 -14.28
CA GLU A 17 9.14 14.45 -14.73
C GLU A 17 9.44 13.60 -13.50
N GLN A 18 8.38 13.15 -12.84
CA GLN A 18 8.43 12.17 -11.77
C GLN A 18 8.87 10.85 -12.40
N ARG A 19 10.18 10.67 -12.49
CA ARG A 19 10.85 9.46 -12.95
C ARG A 19 10.46 8.33 -12.00
N ILE A 20 9.42 7.57 -12.33
CA ILE A 20 9.05 6.34 -11.65
C ILE A 20 10.27 5.43 -11.77
N PRO A 21 10.95 5.04 -10.68
CA PRO A 21 12.07 4.13 -10.80
C PRO A 21 11.55 2.79 -11.34
N ASP A 22 12.22 2.26 -12.36
CA ASP A 22 12.04 0.88 -12.80
C ASP A 22 12.38 -0.03 -11.61
N ILE A 23 11.34 -0.54 -10.94
CA ILE A 23 11.50 -1.60 -9.96
C ILE A 23 11.74 -2.87 -10.77
N ILE A 24 13.02 -3.21 -10.98
CA ILE A 24 13.42 -4.52 -11.48
C ILE A 24 13.15 -5.51 -10.35
N VAL A 25 11.98 -6.17 -10.40
CA VAL A 25 11.69 -7.33 -9.56
C VAL A 25 12.50 -8.49 -10.12
N ALA A 26 13.69 -8.71 -9.56
CA ALA A 26 14.45 -9.93 -9.80
C ALA A 26 13.77 -11.08 -9.04
N SER A 27 12.88 -11.81 -9.71
CA SER A 27 12.27 -13.04 -9.21
C SER A 27 13.28 -14.19 -9.30
N SER A 28 14.19 -14.28 -8.33
CA SER A 28 14.91 -15.53 -8.06
C SER A 28 13.99 -16.45 -7.27
N HIS A 29 13.30 -17.34 -7.99
CA HIS A 29 12.43 -18.37 -7.42
C HIS A 29 13.29 -19.57 -6.98
N GLU A 30 14.04 -19.41 -5.89
CA GLU A 30 14.50 -20.57 -5.11
C GLU A 30 13.37 -20.96 -4.15
N ALA A 31 12.66 -22.03 -4.50
CA ALA A 31 11.60 -22.59 -3.69
C ALA A 31 12.18 -23.19 -2.40
N CYS A 32 12.20 -22.40 -1.34
CA CYS A 32 12.29 -22.94 0.02
C CYS A 32 10.93 -23.56 0.36
N ASP A 33 10.85 -24.89 0.32
CA ASP A 33 9.74 -25.66 0.86
C ASP A 33 9.65 -25.41 2.38
N LEU A 34 8.84 -24.42 2.76
CA LEU A 34 8.42 -24.22 4.14
C LEU A 34 6.97 -24.73 4.24
N SER A 35 6.82 -25.97 4.70
CA SER A 35 5.52 -26.56 5.01
C SER A 35 4.96 -25.98 6.30
N GLY A 36 3.79 -25.34 6.21
CA GLY A 36 2.91 -25.02 7.34
C GLY A 36 2.99 -23.57 7.83
N GLY A 37 2.14 -22.69 7.28
CA GLY A 37 1.93 -21.31 7.76
C GLY A 37 2.81 -20.22 7.12
N THR A 38 3.74 -20.61 6.25
CA THR A 38 4.82 -19.78 5.68
C THR A 38 4.56 -19.23 4.29
N ASP A 39 3.51 -19.66 3.59
CA ASP A 39 3.17 -19.14 2.25
C ASP A 39 2.44 -17.77 2.29
N GLN A 40 2.21 -17.19 3.47
CA GLN A 40 1.52 -15.90 3.57
C GLN A 40 2.33 -14.77 2.90
N VAL A 41 3.67 -14.83 2.95
CA VAL A 41 4.53 -13.89 2.21
C VAL A 41 4.44 -14.11 0.70
N GLY A 42 4.48 -15.38 0.25
CA GLY A 42 4.37 -15.74 -1.16
C GLY A 42 3.01 -15.32 -1.74
N GLU A 43 1.96 -15.47 -0.95
CA GLU A 43 0.61 -15.02 -1.29
C GLU A 43 0.48 -13.50 -1.39
N PHE A 44 1.15 -12.73 -0.52
CA PHE A 44 1.19 -11.27 -0.66
C PHE A 44 1.91 -10.85 -1.91
N ALA A 45 3.09 -11.43 -2.17
CA ALA A 45 3.87 -11.14 -3.36
C ALA A 45 3.06 -11.45 -4.62
N ARG A 46 2.40 -12.60 -4.67
CA ARG A 46 1.55 -13.02 -5.80
C ARG A 46 0.31 -12.12 -5.97
N THR A 47 -0.32 -11.72 -4.87
CA THR A 47 -1.48 -10.80 -4.92
C THR A 47 -1.08 -9.43 -5.46
N LEU A 48 0.06 -8.90 -4.99
CA LEU A 48 0.60 -7.63 -5.46
C LEU A 48 1.05 -7.72 -6.93
N GLU A 49 1.76 -8.77 -7.30
CA GLU A 49 2.17 -9.04 -8.68
C GLU A 49 0.96 -9.08 -9.60
N TRP A 50 -0.06 -9.87 -9.25
CA TRP A 50 -1.29 -9.97 -10.02
C TRP A 50 -2.01 -8.61 -10.13
N ALA A 51 -2.09 -7.84 -9.04
CA ALA A 51 -2.69 -6.51 -9.05
C ALA A 51 -1.99 -5.58 -10.05
N LEU A 52 -0.67 -5.53 -9.99
CA LEU A 52 0.14 -4.67 -10.85
C LEU A 52 0.07 -5.10 -12.31
N LEU A 53 0.14 -6.40 -12.59
CA LEU A 53 0.02 -6.94 -13.94
C LEU A 53 -1.36 -6.65 -14.52
N LEU A 54 -2.45 -6.91 -13.78
CA LEU A 54 -3.81 -6.67 -14.25
C LEU A 54 -4.00 -5.20 -14.60
N LEU A 55 -3.72 -4.28 -13.67
CA LEU A 55 -3.90 -2.85 -13.91
C LEU A 55 -3.06 -2.35 -15.09
N ARG A 56 -1.80 -2.77 -15.20
CA ARG A 56 -0.91 -2.37 -16.30
C ARG A 56 -1.34 -2.93 -17.65
N THR A 57 -1.94 -4.13 -17.69
CA THR A 57 -2.49 -4.70 -18.93
C THR A 57 -3.75 -3.96 -19.37
N LEU A 58 -4.66 -3.64 -18.44
CA LEU A 58 -5.89 -2.92 -18.74
C LEU A 58 -5.63 -1.50 -19.26
N GLU A 59 -4.64 -0.79 -18.68
CA GLU A 59 -4.24 0.54 -19.15
C GLU A 59 -3.64 0.52 -20.56
N ARG A 60 -2.83 -0.50 -20.87
CA ARG A 60 -2.16 -0.62 -22.17
C ARG A 60 -3.11 -0.95 -23.32
N ASP A 61 -4.18 -1.67 -23.04
CA ASP A 61 -5.07 -2.16 -24.08
C ASP A 61 -5.94 -1.07 -24.70
N GLY A 62 -6.07 0.12 -24.08
CA GLY A 62 -6.66 1.32 -24.71
C GLY A 62 -8.07 1.11 -25.30
N ARG A 63 -8.84 0.15 -24.79
CA ARG A 63 -10.10 -0.29 -25.40
C ARG A 63 -11.23 0.67 -25.05
N ASP A 64 -12.01 1.08 -26.04
CA ASP A 64 -13.23 1.90 -25.88
C ASP A 64 -14.33 1.21 -25.05
N ARG A 65 -14.25 -0.13 -24.88
CA ARG A 65 -15.14 -0.91 -24.02
C ARG A 65 -14.35 -1.92 -23.21
N VAL A 66 -14.61 -1.94 -21.89
CA VAL A 66 -14.07 -2.94 -20.96
C VAL A 66 -14.94 -4.21 -21.05
N PRO A 67 -14.37 -5.38 -21.38
CA PRO A 67 -15.08 -6.65 -21.32
C PRO A 67 -15.61 -6.96 -19.91
N GLU A 68 -16.73 -7.67 -19.82
CA GLU A 68 -17.29 -8.14 -18.53
C GLU A 68 -16.29 -9.00 -17.73
N GLU A 69 -15.46 -9.77 -18.43
CA GLU A 69 -14.39 -10.57 -17.81
C GLU A 69 -13.38 -9.68 -17.06
N ASP A 70 -13.01 -8.53 -17.63
CA ASP A 70 -12.05 -7.61 -17.01
C ASP A 70 -12.67 -6.94 -15.78
N LEU A 71 -13.97 -6.64 -15.80
CA LEU A 71 -14.71 -6.17 -14.62
C LEU A 71 -14.73 -7.23 -13.49
N ASN A 72 -14.96 -8.50 -13.83
CA ASN A 72 -14.94 -9.59 -12.86
C ASN A 72 -13.55 -9.80 -12.23
N ARG A 73 -12.49 -9.64 -13.03
CA ARG A 73 -11.10 -9.67 -12.54
C ARG A 73 -10.80 -8.50 -11.60
N LEU A 74 -11.24 -7.28 -11.94
CA LEU A 74 -11.10 -6.10 -11.08
C LEU A 74 -11.87 -6.25 -9.76
N HIS A 75 -13.09 -6.80 -9.80
CA HIS A 75 -13.86 -7.07 -8.58
C HIS A 75 -13.13 -8.08 -7.68
N SER A 76 -12.59 -9.15 -8.27
CA SER A 76 -11.78 -10.13 -7.53
C SER A 76 -10.53 -9.48 -6.93
N LEU A 77 -9.92 -8.52 -7.65
CA LEU A 77 -8.74 -7.81 -7.18
C LEU A 77 -9.07 -6.92 -5.98
N VAL A 78 -10.09 -6.09 -6.06
CA VAL A 78 -10.54 -5.25 -4.93
C VAL A 78 -10.80 -6.12 -3.71
N ARG A 79 -11.50 -7.24 -3.88
CA ARG A 79 -11.76 -8.18 -2.80
C ARG A 79 -10.46 -8.75 -2.19
N ALA A 80 -9.49 -9.15 -3.01
CA ALA A 80 -8.22 -9.68 -2.53
C ALA A 80 -7.40 -8.63 -1.76
N LEU A 81 -7.40 -7.38 -2.24
CA LEU A 81 -6.72 -6.28 -1.57
C LEU A 81 -7.37 -5.97 -0.21
N ASP A 82 -8.68 -5.76 -0.18
CA ASP A 82 -9.39 -5.31 1.01
C ASP A 82 -9.52 -6.38 2.09
N GLN A 83 -9.72 -7.64 1.69
CA GLN A 83 -9.96 -8.73 2.66
C GLN A 83 -8.67 -9.38 3.13
N ARG A 84 -7.55 -9.19 2.43
CA ARG A 84 -6.33 -9.98 2.67
C ARG A 84 -5.09 -9.11 2.75
N LEU A 85 -4.72 -8.44 1.66
CA LEU A 85 -3.43 -7.75 1.58
C LEU A 85 -3.38 -6.52 2.52
N ILE A 86 -4.37 -5.63 2.44
CA ILE A 86 -4.41 -4.42 3.26
C ILE A 86 -4.47 -4.76 4.76
N PRO A 87 -5.39 -5.62 5.25
CA PRO A 87 -5.42 -6.00 6.66
C PRO A 87 -4.11 -6.62 7.16
N ALA A 88 -3.42 -7.38 6.29
CA ALA A 88 -2.13 -7.94 6.65
C ALA A 88 -1.03 -6.88 6.76
N LEU A 89 -0.95 -5.94 5.81
CA LEU A 89 -0.01 -4.81 5.86
C LEU A 89 -0.27 -3.93 7.09
N GLU A 90 -1.55 -3.73 7.45
CA GLU A 90 -1.91 -3.06 8.69
C GLU A 90 -1.42 -3.81 9.92
N GLY A 91 -1.56 -5.15 9.96
CA GLY A 91 -1.01 -5.98 11.02
C GLY A 91 0.51 -5.87 11.14
N VAL A 92 1.24 -5.85 10.03
CA VAL A 92 2.70 -5.65 10.00
C VAL A 92 3.07 -4.26 10.54
N ARG A 93 2.38 -3.21 10.09
CA ARG A 93 2.56 -1.84 10.60
C ARG A 93 2.34 -1.80 12.12
N ASP A 94 1.24 -2.40 12.58
CA ASP A 94 0.86 -2.38 13.98
C ASP A 94 1.90 -3.11 14.85
N ALA A 95 2.38 -4.28 14.41
CA ALA A 95 3.46 -5.02 15.06
C ALA A 95 4.74 -4.15 15.17
N ALA A 96 5.12 -3.47 14.08
CA ALA A 96 6.28 -2.59 14.06
C ALA A 96 6.13 -1.41 15.04
N VAL A 97 4.94 -0.81 15.12
CA VAL A 97 4.66 0.29 16.06
C VAL A 97 4.73 -0.20 17.50
N ARG A 98 4.13 -1.35 17.84
CA ARG A 98 4.24 -1.91 19.19
C ARG A 98 5.68 -2.20 19.55
N ARG A 99 6.41 -2.87 18.66
CA ARG A 99 7.81 -3.20 18.89
C ARG A 99 8.67 -1.95 19.11
N TYR A 100 8.45 -0.91 18.30
CA TYR A 100 9.13 0.37 18.48
C TYR A 100 8.84 1.01 19.84
N ARG A 101 7.58 0.93 20.32
CA ARG A 101 7.18 1.46 21.63
C ARG A 101 7.72 0.62 22.79
N GLU A 102 7.72 -0.70 22.68
CA GLU A 102 8.34 -1.62 23.66
C GLU A 102 9.83 -1.33 23.86
N LEU A 103 10.53 -1.01 22.77
CA LEU A 103 11.95 -0.63 22.78
C LEU A 103 12.20 0.81 23.27
N GLY A 104 11.18 1.49 23.82
CA GLY A 104 11.30 2.84 24.38
C GLY A 104 11.27 3.97 23.35
N GLY A 105 10.94 3.68 22.09
CA GLY A 105 10.93 4.67 21.01
C GLY A 105 9.96 5.83 21.27
N SER A 106 10.38 7.07 21.05
CA SER A 106 9.58 8.26 21.40
C SER A 106 8.42 8.53 20.43
N TYR A 107 7.36 9.22 20.90
CA TYR A 107 6.26 9.68 20.04
C TYR A 107 6.72 10.66 18.95
N GLY A 108 7.77 11.44 19.20
CA GLY A 108 8.35 12.34 18.18
C GLY A 108 9.01 11.57 17.04
N GLY A 109 9.76 10.51 17.38
CA GLY A 109 10.33 9.61 16.38
C GLY A 109 9.26 8.86 15.59
N LEU A 110 8.21 8.40 16.29
CA LEU A 110 7.07 7.74 15.65
C LEU A 110 6.34 8.67 14.68
N ALA A 111 6.13 9.93 15.08
CA ALA A 111 5.50 10.95 14.26
C ALA A 111 6.28 11.22 12.97
N LYS A 112 7.61 11.32 13.08
CA LYS A 112 8.51 11.46 11.92
C LYS A 112 8.39 10.27 10.98
N ALA A 113 8.39 9.04 11.50
CA ALA A 113 8.27 7.83 10.68
C ALA A 113 6.90 7.71 9.99
N MET A 114 5.83 8.15 10.66
CA MET A 114 4.46 8.10 10.12
C MET A 114 4.12 9.29 9.19
N GLY A 115 4.94 10.34 9.15
CA GLY A 115 4.63 11.57 8.41
C GLY A 115 3.42 12.34 8.96
N VAL A 116 3.18 12.29 10.28
CA VAL A 116 2.03 12.94 10.94
C VAL A 116 2.46 13.82 12.12
N PRO A 117 1.60 14.75 12.60
CA PRO A 117 1.87 15.50 13.81
C PRO A 117 2.08 14.60 15.04
N ARG A 118 2.87 15.08 16.02
CA ARG A 118 3.17 14.33 17.25
C ARG A 118 1.93 13.88 18.00
N SER A 119 0.93 14.76 18.14
CA SER A 119 -0.34 14.45 18.81
C SER A 119 -1.07 13.29 18.12
N THR A 120 -1.11 13.30 16.78
CA THR A 120 -1.70 12.21 15.99
C THR A 120 -0.97 10.89 16.18
N ALA A 121 0.36 10.89 16.14
CA ALA A 121 1.15 9.68 16.37
C ALA A 121 0.96 9.13 17.79
N GLN A 122 0.91 10.00 18.80
CA GLN A 122 0.62 9.63 20.17
C GLN A 122 -0.78 9.00 20.30
N THR A 123 -1.83 9.66 19.80
CA THR A 123 -3.20 9.13 19.87
C THR A 123 -3.32 7.78 19.18
N ARG A 124 -2.78 7.64 17.96
CA ARG A 124 -2.79 6.37 17.21
C ARG A 124 -2.03 5.27 17.93
N SER A 125 -0.85 5.59 18.47
CA SER A 125 -0.05 4.63 19.24
C SER A 125 -0.75 4.19 20.52
N MET A 126 -1.35 5.11 21.27
CA MET A 126 -2.08 4.78 22.49
C MET A 126 -3.33 3.93 22.19
N ALA A 127 -4.08 4.28 21.15
CA ALA A 127 -5.23 3.48 20.71
C ALA A 127 -4.82 2.06 20.29
N LEU A 128 -3.70 1.92 19.56
CA LEU A 128 -3.14 0.63 19.20
C LEU A 128 -2.71 -0.17 20.44
N LEU A 129 -1.96 0.44 21.36
CA LEU A 129 -1.45 -0.25 22.55
C LEU A 129 -2.57 -0.67 23.51
N GLY A 130 -3.71 0.03 23.51
CA GLY A 130 -4.87 -0.28 24.32
C GLY A 130 -5.75 -1.43 23.81
N ARG A 131 -5.47 -2.01 22.64
CA ARG A 131 -6.20 -3.18 22.10
C ARG A 131 -5.32 -4.42 22.04
N GLU A 132 -5.96 -5.58 22.02
CA GLU A 132 -5.31 -6.87 21.75
C GLU A 132 -4.68 -6.91 20.35
N PRO A 133 -3.53 -7.58 20.17
CA PRO A 133 -2.95 -7.79 18.86
C PRO A 133 -3.90 -8.53 17.90
N SER A 134 -3.94 -8.09 16.64
CA SER A 134 -4.72 -8.80 15.61
C SER A 134 -4.04 -10.12 15.20
N ALA A 135 -4.76 -10.99 14.47
CA ALA A 135 -4.15 -12.22 13.94
C ALA A 135 -2.97 -11.93 13.00
N HIS A 136 -3.09 -10.91 12.14
CA HIS A 136 -2.01 -10.49 11.25
C HIS A 136 -0.82 -9.88 12.00
N GLU A 137 -1.09 -9.18 13.10
CA GLU A 137 -0.04 -8.62 13.96
C GLU A 137 0.76 -9.72 14.69
N ARG A 138 0.07 -10.74 15.21
CA ARG A 138 0.71 -11.91 15.83
C ARG A 138 1.58 -12.66 14.84
N TRP A 139 1.03 -12.98 13.67
CA TRP A 139 1.79 -13.58 12.58
C TRP A 139 3.05 -12.76 12.23
N ALA A 140 2.91 -11.45 12.07
CA ALA A 140 4.03 -10.57 11.70
C ALA A 140 5.12 -10.48 12.80
N SER A 141 4.75 -10.69 14.06
CA SER A 141 5.67 -10.69 15.20
C SER A 141 6.19 -12.09 15.58
N GLY A 142 5.78 -13.14 14.85
CA GLY A 142 6.18 -14.52 15.09
C GLY A 142 5.52 -15.15 16.33
N GLN A 143 4.33 -14.66 16.71
CA GLN A 143 3.54 -15.14 17.85
C GLN A 143 2.41 -16.09 17.40
#